data_AF-A0A444RI85-F1
#
_entry.id   AF-A0A444RI85-F1
#
_cell.length_a   1.000
_cell.length_b   1.000
_cell.length_c   1.000
_cell.angle_alpha   90.00
_cell.angle_beta   90.00
_cell.angle_gamma   90.00
#
_symmetry.space_group_name_H-M   'P 1'
#
loop_
_entity.id
_entity.type
_entity.pdbx_description
1 polymer ?
#
loop_
_entity_poly.entity_id
_entity_poly.type
_entity_poly.pdbx_seq_one_letter_code
_entity_poly.pdbx_strand_id
1 'polypeptide(L)'
;MSSLINNAMSGLNAAQAALNTASNNISSYNVAGYTRQTTIMAQANSTLGAGGWVGNGVYVSGVQREYDAFITNQLRAAQTQSSGLTARYEQMSKIDNMLSTSTSSLATQMQDFFTSLQTLVSNAEDPAARQALIGKSEGLVNQFKTTDQYLRDQDKQVNIAIGASVDQINNYAKQIASLNDQISRLTGVGAGASPNNLLDQRDQLVSELNQIVGVEVSVQDGGTYNITMANGYSLVQGSTARQLAAVPSSADPSRTTVAYVDGTAGNIEIPEKLLNTGSLGGILTFRSQDLDQTRNTLGQLALAFAEAFNTQHKAGFDANGDAGEDFFAIGKPAVLQNTKNKGDVAIGATVTDTSAVLATDYKISFDNNQWQVTRLASNTTFTVTPDANGKVAFDGLELTFTGTPAVNDSFTLKPVSDAIVNMDVLIT
;
A
#
# COMPACT_ATOMS: atom_id res chain seq x y z
N MET A 1 -35.16 -58.81 -24.87
CA MET A 1 -35.60 -57.48 -25.36
C MET A 1 -35.53 -56.39 -24.29
N SER A 2 -35.99 -56.62 -23.05
CA SER A 2 -35.94 -55.61 -21.96
C SER A 2 -34.53 -55.03 -21.70
N SER A 3 -33.46 -55.85 -21.74
CA SER A 3 -32.07 -55.38 -21.56
C SER A 3 -31.57 -54.45 -22.68
N LEU A 4 -31.98 -54.66 -23.94
CA LEU A 4 -31.55 -53.80 -25.07
C LEU A 4 -32.24 -52.43 -25.02
N ILE A 5 -33.52 -52.40 -24.65
CA ILE A 5 -34.30 -51.17 -24.47
C ILE A 5 -33.77 -50.36 -23.28
N ASN A 6 -33.45 -51.02 -22.17
CA ASN A 6 -32.86 -50.35 -21.00
C ASN A 6 -31.48 -49.75 -21.33
N ASN A 7 -30.65 -50.47 -22.07
CA ASN A 7 -29.35 -49.95 -22.51
C ASN A 7 -29.51 -48.72 -23.43
N ALA A 8 -30.42 -48.78 -24.41
CA ALA A 8 -30.71 -47.65 -25.30
C ALA A 8 -31.27 -46.43 -24.53
N MET A 9 -32.16 -46.65 -23.57
CA MET A 9 -32.72 -45.58 -22.73
C MET A 9 -31.65 -44.92 -21.85
N SER A 10 -30.75 -45.72 -21.27
CA SER A 10 -29.62 -45.22 -20.48
C SER A 10 -28.68 -44.35 -21.31
N GLY A 11 -28.40 -44.74 -22.56
CA GLY A 11 -27.59 -43.98 -23.50
C GLY A 11 -28.23 -42.65 -23.93
N LEU A 12 -29.54 -42.64 -24.19
CA LEU A 12 -30.28 -41.40 -24.51
C LEU A 12 -30.28 -40.42 -23.33
N ASN A 13 -30.49 -40.90 -22.11
CA ASN A 13 -30.44 -40.06 -20.91
C ASN A 13 -29.04 -39.45 -20.70
N ALA A 14 -27.98 -40.25 -20.91
CA ALA A 14 -26.61 -39.75 -20.82
C ALA A 14 -26.29 -38.71 -21.90
N ALA A 15 -26.74 -38.92 -23.14
CA ALA A 15 -26.60 -37.95 -24.22
C ALA A 15 -27.37 -36.64 -23.93
N GLN A 16 -28.58 -36.72 -23.38
CA GLN A 16 -29.35 -35.53 -22.97
C GLN A 16 -28.61 -34.73 -21.89
N ALA A 17 -28.03 -35.40 -20.90
CA ALA A 17 -27.23 -34.73 -19.86
C ALA A 17 -25.97 -34.04 -20.44
N ALA A 18 -25.33 -34.68 -21.42
CA ALA A 18 -24.20 -34.08 -22.14
C ALA A 18 -24.62 -32.85 -22.95
N LEU A 19 -25.76 -32.89 -23.64
CA LEU A 19 -26.33 -31.74 -24.34
C LEU A 19 -26.71 -30.60 -23.39
N ASN A 20 -27.27 -30.91 -22.22
CA ASN A 20 -27.55 -29.90 -21.19
C ASN A 20 -26.27 -29.24 -20.69
N THR A 21 -25.20 -30.02 -20.48
CA THR A 21 -23.89 -29.47 -20.07
C THR A 21 -23.29 -28.59 -21.16
N ALA A 22 -23.36 -29.01 -22.43
CA ALA A 22 -22.93 -28.20 -23.56
C ALA A 22 -23.75 -26.91 -23.67
N SER A 23 -25.08 -26.98 -23.50
CA SER A 23 -25.96 -25.80 -23.49
C SER A 23 -25.59 -24.84 -22.37
N ASN A 24 -25.31 -25.33 -21.17
CA ASN A 24 -24.89 -24.51 -20.03
C ASN A 24 -23.52 -23.83 -20.27
N ASN A 25 -22.56 -24.55 -20.87
CA ASN A 25 -21.28 -23.97 -21.27
C ASN A 25 -21.48 -22.81 -22.26
N ILE A 26 -22.35 -23.01 -23.26
CA ILE A 26 -22.64 -21.98 -24.28
C ILE A 26 -23.34 -20.78 -23.64
N SER A 27 -24.31 -20.97 -22.75
CA SER A 27 -24.99 -19.84 -22.11
C SER A 27 -24.08 -19.08 -21.13
N SER A 28 -23.08 -19.75 -20.57
CA SER A 28 -22.25 -19.20 -19.49
C SER A 28 -20.84 -18.77 -19.94
N TYR A 29 -20.50 -18.88 -21.22
CA TYR A 29 -19.13 -18.65 -21.70
C TYR A 29 -18.57 -17.23 -21.41
N ASN A 30 -19.45 -16.23 -21.34
CA ASN A 30 -19.09 -14.83 -21.03
C ASN A 30 -19.16 -14.49 -19.53
N VAL A 31 -19.55 -15.44 -18.67
CA VAL A 31 -19.62 -15.21 -17.23
C VAL A 31 -18.20 -15.28 -16.66
N ALA A 32 -17.73 -14.19 -16.06
CA ALA A 32 -16.41 -14.14 -15.43
C ALA A 32 -16.28 -15.24 -14.35
N GLY A 33 -15.14 -15.94 -14.36
CA GLY A 33 -14.85 -17.05 -13.45
C GLY A 33 -15.52 -18.38 -13.80
N TYR A 34 -16.33 -18.46 -14.86
CA TYR A 34 -16.93 -19.72 -15.30
C TYR A 34 -15.88 -20.71 -15.80
N THR A 35 -15.96 -21.95 -15.32
CA THR A 35 -15.11 -23.04 -15.81
C THR A 35 -15.93 -23.97 -16.70
N ARG A 36 -15.39 -24.32 -17.88
CA ARG A 36 -16.01 -25.29 -18.79
C ARG A 36 -16.29 -26.59 -18.05
N GLN A 37 -17.48 -27.14 -18.25
CA GLN A 37 -17.91 -28.37 -17.61
C GLN A 37 -17.99 -29.53 -18.62
N THR A 38 -17.62 -30.74 -18.18
CA THR A 38 -17.71 -31.98 -18.97
C THR A 38 -18.56 -33.01 -18.22
N THR A 39 -19.49 -33.65 -18.94
CA THR A 39 -20.27 -34.77 -18.41
C THR A 39 -19.43 -36.03 -18.41
N ILE A 40 -19.28 -36.65 -17.24
CA ILE A 40 -18.57 -37.92 -17.07
C ILE A 40 -19.58 -39.06 -17.13
N MET A 41 -19.38 -39.97 -18.09
CA MET A 41 -20.20 -41.17 -18.24
C MET A 41 -19.40 -42.38 -17.77
N ALA A 42 -20.05 -43.28 -17.05
CA ALA A 42 -19.47 -44.53 -16.60
C ALA A 42 -20.34 -45.71 -17.04
N GLN A 43 -19.72 -46.88 -17.20
CA GLN A 43 -20.45 -48.11 -17.48
C GLN A 43 -21.23 -48.52 -16.23
N ALA A 44 -22.52 -48.83 -16.40
CA ALA A 44 -23.32 -49.39 -15.33
C ALA A 44 -22.85 -50.81 -14.99
N ASN A 45 -22.84 -51.17 -13.70
CA ASN A 45 -22.44 -52.50 -13.23
C ASN A 45 -23.17 -53.60 -14.01
N SER A 46 -22.46 -54.66 -14.41
CA SER A 46 -23.06 -55.79 -15.14
C SER A 46 -23.99 -56.61 -14.24
N THR A 47 -25.01 -57.25 -14.82
CA THR A 47 -25.87 -58.22 -14.12
C THR A 47 -25.49 -59.64 -14.52
N LEU A 48 -25.42 -60.58 -13.56
CA LEU A 48 -25.22 -62.00 -13.84
C LEU A 48 -26.54 -62.64 -14.29
N GLY A 49 -26.58 -63.14 -15.52
CA GLY A 49 -27.70 -63.91 -16.07
C GLY A 49 -27.33 -65.36 -16.38
N ALA A 50 -28.30 -66.14 -16.88
CA ALA A 50 -28.12 -67.56 -17.22
C ALA A 50 -27.03 -67.84 -18.29
N GLY A 51 -26.60 -66.81 -19.04
CA GLY A 51 -25.55 -66.89 -20.06
C GLY A 51 -24.26 -66.13 -19.71
N GLY A 52 -24.07 -65.72 -18.46
CA GLY A 52 -22.91 -64.94 -18.00
C GLY A 52 -23.24 -63.49 -17.65
N TRP A 53 -22.20 -62.68 -17.47
CA TRP A 53 -22.32 -61.26 -17.14
C TRP A 53 -22.75 -60.44 -18.36
N VAL A 54 -23.83 -59.67 -18.23
CA VAL A 54 -24.34 -58.78 -19.28
C VAL A 54 -24.28 -57.34 -18.77
N GLY A 55 -23.73 -56.43 -19.58
CA GLY A 55 -23.63 -55.01 -19.25
C GLY A 55 -24.98 -54.30 -19.23
N ASN A 56 -25.16 -53.37 -18.29
CA ASN A 56 -26.41 -52.62 -18.06
C ASN A 56 -26.41 -51.21 -18.69
N GLY A 57 -25.57 -50.97 -19.70
CA GLY A 57 -25.50 -49.68 -20.39
C GLY A 57 -24.61 -48.67 -19.67
N VAL A 58 -24.97 -47.39 -19.71
CA VAL A 58 -24.16 -46.27 -19.21
C VAL A 58 -24.98 -45.42 -18.24
N TYR A 59 -24.33 -44.76 -17.30
CA TYR A 59 -24.94 -43.72 -16.48
C TYR A 59 -24.03 -42.50 -16.38
N VAL A 60 -24.60 -41.36 -16.02
CA VAL A 60 -23.83 -40.14 -15.76
C VAL A 60 -23.28 -40.22 -14.35
N SER A 61 -21.96 -40.34 -14.24
CA SER A 61 -21.27 -40.35 -12.95
C SER A 61 -21.18 -38.96 -12.33
N GLY A 62 -21.23 -37.90 -13.15
CA GLY A 62 -21.22 -36.52 -12.68
C GLY A 62 -20.93 -35.52 -13.78
N VAL A 63 -20.86 -34.25 -13.40
CA VAL A 63 -20.41 -33.14 -14.24
C VAL A 63 -19.22 -32.50 -13.54
N GLN A 64 -18.06 -32.47 -14.21
CA GLN A 64 -16.80 -31.97 -13.64
C GLN A 64 -16.35 -30.68 -14.34
N ARG A 65 -15.60 -29.86 -13.60
CA ARG A 65 -14.95 -28.65 -14.10
C ARG A 65 -13.64 -29.02 -14.80
N GLU A 66 -13.41 -28.47 -15.98
CA GLU A 66 -12.14 -28.53 -16.71
C GLU A 66 -11.25 -27.39 -16.23
N TYR A 67 -10.48 -27.63 -15.17
CA TYR A 67 -9.59 -26.64 -14.57
C TYR A 67 -8.16 -27.19 -14.44
N ASP A 68 -7.19 -26.29 -14.57
CA ASP A 68 -5.78 -26.60 -14.32
C ASP A 68 -5.28 -25.72 -13.16
N ALA A 69 -4.95 -26.35 -12.03
CA ALA A 69 -4.51 -25.66 -10.83
C ALA A 69 -3.21 -24.86 -11.05
N PHE A 70 -2.31 -25.36 -11.89
CA PHE A 70 -1.04 -24.69 -12.19
C PHE A 70 -1.29 -23.40 -12.97
N ILE A 71 -2.11 -23.46 -14.02
CA ILE A 71 -2.48 -22.26 -14.82
C ILE A 71 -3.22 -21.24 -13.95
N THR A 72 -4.17 -21.69 -13.12
CA THR A 72 -4.90 -20.78 -12.22
C THR A 72 -3.97 -20.09 -11.22
N ASN A 73 -3.02 -20.80 -10.62
CA ASN A 73 -2.06 -20.21 -9.70
C ASN A 73 -1.10 -19.23 -10.41
N GLN A 74 -0.65 -19.57 -11.63
CA GLN A 74 0.17 -18.67 -12.44
C GLN A 74 -0.58 -17.39 -12.81
N LEU A 75 -1.86 -17.50 -13.17
CA LEU A 75 -2.73 -16.36 -13.47
C LEU A 75 -2.90 -15.47 -12.24
N ARG A 76 -3.20 -16.06 -11.08
CA ARG A 76 -3.35 -15.34 -9.81
C ARG A 76 -2.08 -14.56 -9.45
N ALA A 77 -0.91 -15.19 -9.54
CA ALA A 77 0.37 -14.52 -9.27
C ALA A 77 0.61 -13.33 -10.23
N ALA A 78 0.33 -13.51 -11.53
CA ALA A 78 0.45 -12.43 -12.52
C ALA A 78 -0.55 -11.28 -12.26
N GLN A 79 -1.79 -11.60 -11.89
CA GLN A 79 -2.81 -10.62 -11.53
C GLN A 79 -2.40 -9.80 -10.31
N THR A 80 -1.94 -10.43 -9.23
CA THR A 80 -1.43 -9.72 -8.04
C THR A 80 -0.30 -8.76 -8.37
N GLN A 81 0.66 -9.22 -9.17
CA GLN A 81 1.79 -8.39 -9.60
C GLN A 81 1.32 -7.21 -10.47
N SER A 82 0.43 -7.48 -11.43
CA SER A 82 -0.16 -6.44 -12.28
C SER A 82 -0.92 -5.41 -11.45
N SER A 83 -1.77 -5.83 -10.51
CA SER A 83 -2.54 -4.93 -9.66
C SER A 83 -1.66 -4.03 -8.80
N GLY A 84 -0.55 -4.55 -8.26
CA GLY A 84 0.42 -3.74 -7.52
C GLY A 84 1.13 -2.71 -8.40
N LEU A 85 1.59 -3.11 -9.59
CA LEU A 85 2.25 -2.19 -10.52
C LEU A 85 1.29 -1.12 -11.04
N THR A 86 0.08 -1.50 -11.43
CA THR A 86 -0.96 -0.57 -11.90
C THR A 86 -1.33 0.43 -10.81
N ALA A 87 -1.58 -0.03 -9.58
CA ALA A 87 -1.92 0.86 -8.48
C ALA A 87 -0.81 1.89 -8.19
N ARG A 88 0.47 1.45 -8.18
CA ARG A 88 1.61 2.37 -8.02
C ARG A 88 1.73 3.36 -9.18
N TYR A 89 1.61 2.87 -10.42
CA TYR A 89 1.67 3.70 -11.63
C TYR A 89 0.60 4.80 -11.62
N GLU A 90 -0.65 4.44 -11.31
CA GLU A 90 -1.76 5.39 -11.27
C GLU A 90 -1.51 6.52 -10.28
N GLN A 91 -1.01 6.22 -9.07
CA GLN A 91 -0.68 7.27 -8.10
C GLN A 91 0.54 8.10 -8.54
N MET A 92 1.59 7.46 -9.07
CA MET A 92 2.79 8.17 -9.51
C MET A 92 2.50 9.09 -10.70
N SER A 93 1.59 8.69 -11.60
CA SER A 93 1.15 9.53 -12.71
C SER A 93 0.49 10.83 -12.27
N LYS A 94 -0.15 10.87 -11.08
CA LYS A 94 -0.72 12.10 -10.53
C LYS A 94 0.36 13.10 -10.11
N ILE A 95 1.45 12.60 -9.51
CA ILE A 95 2.62 13.43 -9.18
C ILE A 95 3.28 13.93 -10.47
N ASP A 96 3.47 13.07 -11.47
CA ASP A 96 4.07 13.44 -12.76
C ASP A 96 3.26 14.52 -13.49
N ASN A 97 1.94 14.36 -13.57
CA ASN A 97 1.04 15.35 -14.17
C ASN A 97 1.07 16.70 -13.44
N MET A 98 1.22 16.69 -12.11
CA MET A 98 1.36 17.93 -11.34
C MET A 98 2.69 18.63 -11.66
N LEU A 99 3.81 17.88 -11.65
CA LEU A 99 5.15 18.42 -11.83
C LEU A 99 5.46 18.84 -13.28
N SER A 100 4.79 18.24 -14.26
CA SER A 100 5.01 18.54 -15.69
C SER A 100 4.36 19.85 -16.18
N THR A 101 3.64 20.57 -15.31
CA THR A 101 3.03 21.85 -15.67
C THR A 101 4.08 22.95 -15.86
N SER A 102 4.10 23.60 -17.03
CA SER A 102 5.14 24.59 -17.40
C SER A 102 4.81 26.03 -17.03
N THR A 103 3.52 26.37 -16.92
CA THR A 103 3.05 27.76 -16.70
C THR A 103 3.10 28.21 -15.24
N SER A 104 3.17 27.28 -14.29
CA SER A 104 3.24 27.55 -12.84
C SER A 104 4.22 26.61 -12.14
N SER A 105 5.30 26.23 -12.83
CA SER A 105 6.32 25.36 -12.25
C SER A 105 7.09 26.09 -11.15
N LEU A 106 7.56 25.34 -10.15
CA LEU A 106 8.45 25.87 -9.12
C LEU A 106 9.73 26.46 -9.71
N ALA A 107 10.26 25.85 -10.77
CA ALA A 107 11.45 26.34 -11.47
C ALA A 107 11.22 27.74 -12.08
N THR A 108 10.05 27.96 -12.68
CA THR A 108 9.67 29.29 -13.22
C THR A 108 9.57 30.32 -12.10
N GLN A 109 8.94 29.97 -10.96
CA GLN A 109 8.82 30.90 -9.83
C GLN A 109 10.18 31.24 -9.19
N MET A 110 11.08 30.25 -9.08
CA MET A 110 12.45 30.50 -8.62
C MET A 110 13.22 31.41 -9.60
N GLN A 111 13.07 31.20 -10.91
CA GLN A 111 13.68 32.05 -11.92
C GLN A 111 13.17 33.50 -11.83
N ASP A 112 11.86 33.68 -11.65
CA ASP A 112 11.22 34.99 -11.47
C ASP A 112 11.75 35.71 -10.22
N PHE A 113 11.89 35.00 -9.10
CA PHE A 113 12.46 35.54 -7.87
C PHE A 113 13.88 36.06 -8.10
N PHE A 114 14.78 35.24 -8.67
CA PHE A 114 16.17 35.65 -8.92
C PHE A 114 16.28 36.76 -9.97
N THR A 115 15.39 36.79 -10.96
CA THR A 115 15.33 37.88 -11.95
C THR A 115 14.91 39.20 -11.31
N SER A 116 13.93 39.15 -10.39
CA SER A 116 13.53 40.33 -9.62
C SER A 116 14.65 40.79 -8.69
N LEU A 117 15.38 39.86 -8.07
CA LEU A 117 16.54 40.18 -7.24
C LEU A 117 17.65 40.86 -8.06
N GLN A 118 17.93 40.37 -9.28
CA GLN A 118 18.90 40.99 -10.18
C GLN A 118 18.50 42.42 -10.58
N THR A 119 17.19 42.66 -10.76
CA THR A 119 16.66 44.00 -11.01
C THR A 119 16.89 44.91 -9.82
N LEU A 120 16.61 44.44 -8.59
CA LEU A 120 16.90 45.18 -7.37
C LEU A 120 18.40 45.46 -7.19
N VAL A 121 19.27 44.50 -7.49
CA VAL A 121 20.74 44.69 -7.43
C VAL A 121 21.19 45.83 -8.36
N SER A 122 20.53 46.01 -9.50
CA SER A 122 20.85 47.07 -10.46
C SER A 122 20.42 48.46 -9.98
N ASN A 123 19.43 48.54 -9.07
CA ASN A 123 18.97 49.78 -8.47
C ASN A 123 18.43 49.57 -7.03
N ALA A 124 19.35 49.43 -6.08
CA ALA A 124 19.03 49.00 -4.71
C ALA A 124 18.25 50.03 -3.88
N GLU A 125 18.22 51.30 -4.31
CA GLU A 125 17.49 52.38 -3.64
C GLU A 125 16.03 52.49 -4.10
N ASP A 126 15.63 51.81 -5.19
CA ASP A 126 14.28 51.90 -5.74
C ASP A 126 13.26 51.12 -4.90
N PRO A 127 12.29 51.80 -4.24
CA PRO A 127 11.26 51.14 -3.46
C PRO A 127 10.36 50.22 -4.32
N ALA A 128 10.13 50.55 -5.59
CA ALA A 128 9.32 49.72 -6.47
C ALA A 128 10.00 48.38 -6.79
N ALA A 129 11.31 48.39 -6.99
CA ALA A 129 12.10 47.16 -7.19
C ALA A 129 12.11 46.27 -5.92
N ARG A 130 12.17 46.89 -4.73
CA ARG A 130 12.06 46.18 -3.44
C ARG A 130 10.69 45.54 -3.27
N GLN A 131 9.62 46.28 -3.52
CA GLN A 131 8.26 45.74 -3.44
C GLN A 131 8.02 44.61 -4.44
N ALA A 132 8.57 44.73 -5.66
CA ALA A 132 8.48 43.67 -6.66
C ALA A 132 9.17 42.38 -6.19
N LEU A 133 10.34 42.46 -5.55
CA LEU A 133 11.02 41.29 -4.99
C LEU A 133 10.19 40.63 -3.89
N ILE A 134 9.58 41.40 -2.98
CA ILE A 134 8.69 40.87 -1.94
C ILE A 134 7.52 40.12 -2.58
N GLY A 135 6.83 40.71 -3.55
CA GLY A 135 5.72 40.05 -4.26
C GLY A 135 6.14 38.77 -4.99
N LYS A 136 7.35 38.72 -5.57
CA LYS A 136 7.90 37.49 -6.17
C LYS A 136 8.26 36.43 -5.13
N SER A 137 8.70 36.85 -3.94
CA SER A 137 8.98 35.97 -2.80
C SER A 137 7.70 35.32 -2.28
N GLU A 138 6.62 36.10 -2.12
CA GLU A 138 5.30 35.59 -1.74
C GLU A 138 4.77 34.59 -2.77
N GLY A 139 4.91 34.90 -4.07
CA GLY A 139 4.55 33.99 -5.15
C GLY A 139 5.31 32.65 -5.09
N LEU A 140 6.61 32.70 -4.83
CA LEU A 140 7.45 31.51 -4.67
C LEU A 140 7.04 30.67 -3.45
N VAL A 141 6.84 31.29 -2.28
CA VAL A 141 6.36 30.60 -1.07
C VAL A 141 4.99 29.95 -1.30
N ASN A 142 4.07 30.67 -1.94
CA ASN A 142 2.75 30.14 -2.28
C ASN A 142 2.82 28.95 -3.24
N GLN A 143 3.76 28.96 -4.18
CA GLN A 143 3.97 27.83 -5.08
C GLN A 143 4.51 26.61 -4.33
N PHE A 144 5.49 26.77 -3.44
CA PHE A 144 5.94 25.69 -2.55
C PHE A 144 4.77 25.10 -1.75
N LYS A 145 3.98 25.94 -1.08
CA LYS A 145 2.82 25.52 -0.28
C LYS A 145 1.76 24.79 -1.12
N THR A 146 1.46 25.29 -2.32
CA THR A 146 0.47 24.66 -3.21
C THR A 146 0.92 23.26 -3.62
N THR A 147 2.19 23.09 -3.99
CA THR A 147 2.75 21.79 -4.36
C THR A 147 2.79 20.84 -3.15
N ASP A 148 3.24 21.29 -1.98
CA ASP A 148 3.24 20.45 -0.76
C ASP A 148 1.82 20.05 -0.34
N GLN A 149 0.86 20.97 -0.41
CA GLN A 149 -0.53 20.69 -0.06
C GLN A 149 -1.14 19.62 -0.97
N TYR A 150 -0.87 19.66 -2.28
CA TYR A 150 -1.29 18.60 -3.21
C TYR A 150 -0.71 17.23 -2.82
N LEU A 151 0.58 17.17 -2.46
CA LEU A 151 1.22 15.92 -2.02
C LEU A 151 0.66 15.42 -0.68
N ARG A 152 0.32 16.32 0.26
CA ARG A 152 -0.36 15.96 1.52
C ARG A 152 -1.77 15.43 1.26
N ASP A 153 -2.48 15.96 0.27
CA ASP A 153 -3.81 15.46 -0.08
C ASP A 153 -3.73 14.10 -0.81
N GLN A 154 -2.66 13.84 -1.57
CA GLN A 154 -2.36 12.48 -2.05
C GLN A 154 -2.11 11.51 -0.88
N ASP A 155 -1.36 11.92 0.15
CA ASP A 155 -1.12 11.07 1.34
C ASP A 155 -2.43 10.73 2.06
N LYS A 156 -3.34 11.70 2.22
CA LYS A 156 -4.69 11.45 2.75
C LYS A 156 -5.50 10.49 1.87
N GLN A 157 -5.44 10.62 0.54
CA GLN A 157 -6.10 9.70 -0.38
C GLN A 157 -5.54 8.28 -0.25
N VAL A 158 -4.22 8.13 -0.07
CA VAL A 158 -3.61 6.84 0.23
C VAL A 158 -4.16 6.23 1.51
N ASN A 159 -4.27 7.00 2.59
CA ASN A 159 -4.84 6.53 3.86
C ASN A 159 -6.28 6.02 3.69
N ILE A 160 -7.10 6.73 2.91
CA ILE A 160 -8.48 6.31 2.58
C ILE A 160 -8.48 5.03 1.74
N ALA A 161 -7.61 4.95 0.73
CA ALA A 161 -7.52 3.78 -0.14
C ALA A 161 -7.08 2.52 0.62
N ILE A 162 -6.18 2.64 1.60
CA ILE A 162 -5.80 1.54 2.50
C ILE A 162 -7.01 1.06 3.32
N GLY A 163 -7.79 1.99 3.89
CA GLY A 163 -9.02 1.65 4.61
C GLY A 163 -10.02 0.89 3.74
N ALA A 164 -10.29 1.41 2.54
CA ALA A 164 -11.19 0.77 1.58
C ALA A 164 -10.68 -0.62 1.16
N SER A 165 -9.37 -0.78 0.94
CA SER A 165 -8.76 -2.08 0.61
C SER A 165 -8.97 -3.10 1.73
N VAL A 166 -8.79 -2.70 2.99
CA VAL A 166 -9.04 -3.55 4.16
C VAL A 166 -10.51 -3.98 4.23
N ASP A 167 -11.45 -3.06 3.99
CA ASP A 167 -12.88 -3.37 4.00
C ASP A 167 -13.25 -4.37 2.90
N GLN A 168 -12.71 -4.21 1.69
CA GLN A 168 -12.89 -5.14 0.59
C GLN A 168 -12.31 -6.53 0.89
N ILE A 169 -11.08 -6.59 1.45
CA ILE A 169 -10.46 -7.84 1.88
C ILE A 169 -11.35 -8.57 2.89
N ASN A 170 -11.84 -7.85 3.90
CA ASN A 170 -12.73 -8.39 4.92
C ASN A 170 -14.05 -8.91 4.33
N ASN A 171 -14.60 -8.24 3.32
CA ASN A 171 -15.81 -8.68 2.64
C ASN A 171 -15.56 -9.97 1.85
N TYR A 172 -14.50 -10.02 1.04
CA TYR A 172 -14.15 -11.23 0.27
C TYR A 172 -13.85 -12.41 1.20
N ALA A 173 -13.11 -12.22 2.29
CA ALA A 173 -12.85 -13.28 3.26
C ALA A 173 -14.15 -13.87 3.84
N LYS A 174 -15.13 -13.03 4.21
CA LYS A 174 -16.45 -13.47 4.71
C LYS A 174 -17.25 -14.23 3.65
N GLN A 175 -17.27 -13.73 2.42
CA GLN A 175 -17.98 -14.39 1.32
C GLN A 175 -17.37 -15.75 0.98
N ILE A 176 -16.04 -15.84 0.95
CA ILE A 176 -15.32 -17.10 0.70
C ILE A 176 -15.60 -18.11 1.82
N ALA A 177 -15.56 -17.69 3.09
CA ALA A 177 -15.88 -18.55 4.23
C ALA A 177 -17.33 -19.07 4.17
N SER A 178 -18.29 -18.22 3.76
CA SER A 178 -19.68 -18.63 3.52
C SER A 178 -19.80 -19.63 2.37
N LEU A 179 -19.10 -19.41 1.25
CA LEU A 179 -19.07 -20.36 0.14
C LEU A 179 -18.44 -21.70 0.55
N ASN A 180 -17.39 -21.67 1.36
CA ASN A 180 -16.78 -22.87 1.93
C ASN A 180 -17.78 -23.70 2.74
N ASP A 181 -18.60 -23.08 3.60
CA ASP A 181 -19.66 -23.77 4.34
C ASP A 181 -20.73 -24.35 3.40
N GLN A 182 -21.20 -23.57 2.42
CA GLN A 182 -22.21 -24.01 1.45
C GLN A 182 -21.72 -25.17 0.58
N ILE A 183 -20.49 -25.09 0.07
CA ILE A 183 -19.86 -26.16 -0.72
C ILE A 183 -19.74 -27.42 0.11
N SER A 184 -19.29 -27.32 1.36
CA SER A 184 -19.15 -28.47 2.25
C SER A 184 -20.50 -29.16 2.50
N ARG A 185 -21.56 -28.38 2.77
CA ARG A 185 -22.92 -28.93 3.00
C ARG A 185 -23.48 -29.60 1.76
N LEU A 186 -23.41 -28.94 0.60
CA LEU A 186 -23.97 -29.47 -0.65
C LEU A 186 -23.22 -30.70 -1.15
N THR A 187 -21.90 -30.75 -0.97
CA THR A 187 -21.10 -31.94 -1.32
C THR A 187 -21.50 -33.13 -0.44
N GLY A 188 -21.75 -32.89 0.86
CA GLY A 188 -22.23 -33.93 1.78
C GLY A 188 -23.63 -34.45 1.43
N VAL A 189 -24.59 -33.55 1.12
CA VAL A 189 -25.96 -33.93 0.75
C VAL A 189 -26.02 -34.58 -0.65
N GLY A 190 -25.17 -34.15 -1.57
CA GLY A 190 -25.11 -34.63 -2.95
C GLY A 190 -24.36 -35.97 -3.12
N ALA A 191 -24.14 -36.73 -2.05
CA ALA A 191 -23.36 -37.98 -2.07
C ALA A 191 -21.98 -37.85 -2.75
N GLY A 192 -21.32 -36.69 -2.56
CA GLY A 192 -20.02 -36.37 -3.16
C GLY A 192 -20.07 -35.62 -4.50
N ALA A 193 -21.26 -35.32 -5.04
CA ALA A 193 -21.39 -34.48 -6.23
C ALA A 193 -20.95 -33.03 -5.93
N SER A 194 -20.10 -32.48 -6.80
CA SER A 194 -19.52 -31.14 -6.63
C SER A 194 -20.47 -30.02 -7.09
N PRO A 195 -20.74 -29.00 -6.24
CA PRO A 195 -21.54 -27.83 -6.63
C PRO A 195 -20.70 -26.86 -7.50
N ASN A 196 -20.54 -27.18 -8.79
CA ASN A 196 -19.61 -26.51 -9.69
C ASN A 196 -19.75 -24.97 -9.74
N ASN A 197 -20.97 -24.43 -9.69
CA ASN A 197 -21.17 -22.99 -9.72
C ASN A 197 -20.64 -22.28 -8.46
N LEU A 198 -20.79 -22.89 -7.27
CA LEU A 198 -20.24 -22.33 -6.03
C LEU A 198 -18.71 -22.43 -6.01
N LEU A 199 -18.15 -23.49 -6.61
CA LEU A 199 -16.70 -23.64 -6.77
C LEU A 199 -16.14 -22.53 -7.69
N ASP A 200 -16.80 -22.24 -8.81
CA ASP A 200 -16.44 -21.12 -9.70
C ASP A 200 -16.54 -19.76 -8.99
N GLN A 201 -17.64 -19.50 -8.27
CA GLN A 201 -17.80 -18.26 -7.49
C GLN A 201 -16.70 -18.10 -6.44
N ARG A 202 -16.35 -19.18 -5.72
CA ARG A 202 -15.28 -19.14 -4.73
C ARG A 202 -13.95 -18.82 -5.38
N ASP A 203 -13.63 -19.47 -6.50
CA ASP A 203 -12.37 -19.23 -7.22
C ASP A 203 -12.28 -17.82 -7.80
N GLN A 204 -13.40 -17.24 -8.24
CA GLN A 204 -13.46 -15.84 -8.65
C GLN A 204 -13.18 -14.91 -7.47
N LEU A 205 -13.88 -15.07 -6.33
CA LEU A 205 -13.67 -14.22 -5.15
C LEU A 205 -12.24 -14.31 -4.59
N VAL A 206 -11.63 -15.49 -4.64
CA VAL A 206 -10.21 -15.67 -4.31
C VAL A 206 -9.33 -14.85 -5.25
N SER A 207 -9.65 -14.83 -6.55
CA SER A 207 -8.85 -14.11 -7.54
C SER A 207 -9.02 -12.59 -7.38
N GLU A 208 -10.23 -12.10 -7.07
CA GLU A 208 -10.48 -10.69 -6.71
C GLU A 208 -9.73 -10.29 -5.42
N LEU A 209 -9.80 -11.11 -4.37
CA LEU A 209 -9.04 -10.90 -3.14
C LEU A 209 -7.53 -10.81 -3.41
N ASN A 210 -7.03 -11.72 -4.25
CA ASN A 210 -5.62 -11.83 -4.58
C ASN A 210 -5.10 -10.64 -5.43
N GLN A 211 -5.99 -9.90 -6.11
CA GLN A 211 -5.63 -8.63 -6.75
C GLN A 211 -5.39 -7.51 -5.72
N ILE A 212 -6.06 -7.54 -4.56
CA ILE A 212 -5.90 -6.53 -3.52
C ILE A 212 -4.68 -6.83 -2.65
N VAL A 213 -4.55 -8.07 -2.19
CA VAL A 213 -3.44 -8.53 -1.34
C VAL A 213 -3.07 -9.94 -1.72
N GLY A 214 -1.76 -10.23 -1.82
CA GLY A 214 -1.29 -11.57 -2.17
C GLY A 214 -1.70 -12.60 -1.13
N VAL A 215 -2.35 -13.67 -1.58
CA VAL A 215 -2.80 -14.76 -0.73
C VAL A 215 -2.44 -16.12 -1.32
N GLU A 216 -2.13 -17.05 -0.43
CA GLU A 216 -1.93 -18.46 -0.76
C GLU A 216 -3.17 -19.26 -0.41
N VAL A 217 -3.58 -20.13 -1.33
CA VAL A 217 -4.72 -21.02 -1.16
C VAL A 217 -4.21 -22.42 -0.85
N SER A 218 -4.65 -22.99 0.26
CA SER A 218 -4.48 -24.41 0.57
C SER A 218 -5.84 -25.09 0.72
N VAL A 219 -5.93 -26.35 0.29
CA VAL A 219 -7.17 -27.12 0.34
C VAL A 219 -7.07 -28.14 1.46
N GLN A 220 -8.04 -28.14 2.38
CA GLN A 220 -8.15 -29.17 3.42
C GLN A 220 -8.92 -30.40 2.94
N ASP A 221 -8.82 -31.48 3.72
CA ASP A 221 -9.66 -32.66 3.58
C ASP A 221 -11.14 -32.24 3.53
N GLY A 222 -11.86 -32.68 2.49
CA GLY A 222 -13.24 -32.24 2.22
C GLY A 222 -13.37 -31.06 1.24
N GLY A 223 -12.27 -30.54 0.68
CA GLY A 223 -12.31 -29.58 -0.43
C GLY A 223 -12.51 -28.11 -0.01
N THR A 224 -12.36 -27.81 1.28
CA THR A 224 -12.52 -26.46 1.83
C THR A 224 -11.22 -25.67 1.70
N TYR A 225 -11.33 -24.36 1.38
CA TYR A 225 -10.15 -23.50 1.21
C TYR A 225 -9.72 -22.86 2.53
N ASN A 226 -8.42 -22.86 2.76
CA ASN A 226 -7.74 -21.96 3.69
C ASN A 226 -6.98 -20.92 2.89
N ILE A 227 -7.11 -19.66 3.28
CA ILE A 227 -6.47 -18.52 2.64
C ILE A 227 -5.53 -17.86 3.63
N THR A 228 -4.26 -17.76 3.26
CA THR A 228 -3.18 -17.26 4.12
C THR A 228 -2.42 -16.15 3.43
N MET A 229 -2.13 -15.08 4.15
CA MET A 229 -1.29 -13.97 3.68
C MET A 229 0.20 -14.32 3.82
N ALA A 230 1.08 -13.56 3.16
CA ALA A 230 2.53 -13.77 3.19
C ALA A 230 3.15 -13.73 4.61
N ASN A 231 2.53 -13.03 5.56
CA ASN A 231 2.97 -12.99 6.97
C ASN A 231 2.53 -14.23 7.79
N GLY A 232 1.87 -15.21 7.17
CA GLY A 232 1.32 -16.39 7.82
C GLY A 232 -0.06 -16.21 8.43
N TYR A 233 -0.68 -15.02 8.32
CA TYR A 233 -2.02 -14.78 8.86
C TYR A 233 -3.09 -15.43 7.98
N SER A 234 -3.92 -16.30 8.58
CA SER A 234 -5.00 -16.98 7.89
C SER A 234 -6.28 -16.14 7.90
N LEU A 235 -6.59 -15.54 6.74
CA LEU A 235 -7.81 -14.74 6.49
C LEU A 235 -9.06 -15.62 6.44
N VAL A 236 -8.94 -16.82 5.86
CA VAL A 236 -10.03 -17.79 5.83
C VAL A 236 -9.47 -19.12 6.32
N GLN A 237 -10.16 -19.73 7.28
CA GLN A 237 -9.88 -21.08 7.75
C GLN A 237 -11.18 -21.88 7.73
N GLY A 238 -11.33 -22.72 6.71
CA GLY A 238 -12.58 -23.44 6.49
C GLY A 238 -13.76 -22.49 6.31
N SER A 239 -14.78 -22.63 7.16
CA SER A 239 -15.97 -21.77 7.21
C SER A 239 -15.81 -20.51 8.07
N THR A 240 -14.61 -20.25 8.62
CA THR A 240 -14.34 -19.08 9.47
C THR A 240 -13.54 -18.04 8.70
N ALA A 241 -14.03 -16.79 8.70
CA ALA A 241 -13.28 -15.63 8.22
C ALA A 241 -12.71 -14.83 9.39
N ARG A 242 -11.42 -14.48 9.30
CA ARG A 242 -10.79 -13.49 10.19
C ARG A 242 -10.74 -12.13 9.52
N GLN A 243 -10.44 -11.10 10.30
CA GLN A 243 -10.48 -9.72 9.84
C GLN A 243 -9.10 -9.05 9.94
N LEU A 244 -8.90 -8.09 9.05
CA LEU A 244 -7.88 -7.06 9.15
C LEU A 244 -8.53 -5.75 9.63
N ALA A 245 -7.72 -4.84 10.15
CA ALA A 245 -8.14 -3.51 10.55
C ALA A 245 -7.19 -2.47 9.94
N ALA A 246 -7.75 -1.37 9.44
CA ALA A 246 -6.98 -0.19 9.10
C ALA A 246 -6.82 0.66 10.38
N VAL A 247 -5.58 0.90 10.79
CA VAL A 247 -5.26 1.56 12.07
C VAL A 247 -4.18 2.62 11.86
N PRO A 248 -4.10 3.67 12.71
CA PRO A 248 -2.94 4.55 12.74
C PRO A 248 -1.66 3.75 13.01
N SER A 249 -0.58 4.03 12.28
CA SER A 249 0.71 3.37 12.51
C SER A 249 1.27 3.79 13.86
N SER A 250 1.88 2.83 14.56
CA SER A 250 2.57 3.13 15.82
C SER A 250 3.74 4.10 15.65
N ALA A 251 4.38 4.13 14.47
CA ALA A 251 5.53 5.00 14.20
C ALA A 251 5.14 6.41 13.73
N ASP A 252 3.93 6.57 13.20
CA ASP A 252 3.39 7.82 12.69
C ASP A 252 1.85 7.82 12.74
N PRO A 253 1.24 8.49 13.74
CA PRO A 253 -0.21 8.52 13.90
C PRO A 253 -0.98 9.17 12.75
N SER A 254 -0.33 9.97 11.89
CA SER A 254 -1.01 10.55 10.71
C SER A 254 -1.13 9.56 9.55
N ARG A 255 -0.51 8.38 9.65
CA ARG A 255 -0.54 7.34 8.60
C ARG A 255 -1.42 6.18 8.98
N THR A 256 -2.27 5.76 8.06
CA THR A 256 -3.01 4.51 8.16
C THR A 256 -2.13 3.35 7.69
N THR A 257 -2.10 2.29 8.48
CA THR A 257 -1.47 1.00 8.14
C THR A 257 -2.47 -0.13 8.41
N VAL A 258 -2.05 -1.37 8.19
CA VAL A 258 -2.90 -2.55 8.33
C VAL A 258 -2.47 -3.38 9.53
N ALA A 259 -3.45 -3.81 10.31
CA ALA A 259 -3.30 -4.72 11.43
C ALA A 259 -4.14 -5.99 11.20
N TYR A 260 -3.72 -7.11 11.79
CA TYR A 260 -4.62 -8.23 11.99
C TYR A 260 -5.32 -8.12 13.36
N VAL A 261 -6.50 -8.71 13.47
CA VAL A 261 -7.30 -8.66 14.70
C VAL A 261 -7.09 -9.95 15.50
N ASP A 262 -6.41 -9.84 16.64
CA ASP A 262 -6.31 -10.91 17.64
C ASP A 262 -7.46 -10.80 18.66
N GLY A 263 -8.04 -11.95 19.02
CA GLY A 263 -9.19 -12.00 19.93
C GLY A 263 -8.88 -11.59 21.39
N THR A 264 -7.59 -11.58 21.78
CA THR A 264 -7.15 -11.23 23.15
C THR A 264 -6.35 -9.94 23.16
N ALA A 265 -5.38 -9.81 22.24
CA ALA A 265 -4.45 -8.69 22.18
C ALA A 265 -4.97 -7.49 21.35
N GLY A 266 -6.11 -7.64 20.67
CA GLY A 266 -6.70 -6.61 19.82
C GLY A 266 -5.95 -6.47 18.49
N ASN A 267 -5.82 -5.24 17.99
CA ASN A 267 -5.22 -4.98 16.69
C ASN A 267 -3.68 -5.06 16.76
N ILE A 268 -3.09 -5.98 16.00
CA ILE A 268 -1.64 -6.13 15.87
C ILE A 268 -1.20 -5.66 14.47
N GLU A 269 -0.47 -4.53 14.45
CA GLU A 269 0.08 -3.92 13.25
C GLU A 269 0.99 -4.88 12.47
N ILE A 270 0.76 -4.99 11.16
CA ILE A 270 1.57 -5.77 10.23
C ILE A 270 2.61 -4.84 9.61
N PRO A 271 3.91 -5.17 9.69
CA PRO A 271 4.94 -4.40 9.00
C PRO A 271 4.67 -4.31 7.50
N GLU A 272 4.68 -3.10 6.92
CA GLU A 272 4.34 -2.87 5.50
C GLU A 272 5.19 -3.69 4.52
N LYS A 273 6.44 -4.05 4.88
CA LYS A 273 7.30 -4.94 4.09
C LYS A 273 6.70 -6.33 3.83
N LEU A 274 5.74 -6.76 4.65
CA LEU A 274 5.02 -8.03 4.50
C LEU A 274 3.69 -7.87 3.73
N LEU A 275 3.37 -6.63 3.33
CA LEU A 275 2.15 -6.25 2.61
C LEU A 275 2.50 -5.65 1.23
N ASN A 276 3.59 -6.12 0.62
CA ASN A 276 4.12 -5.58 -0.63
C ASN A 276 3.53 -6.24 -1.89
N THR A 277 2.33 -6.81 -1.79
CA THR A 277 1.66 -7.54 -2.87
C THR A 277 0.27 -6.97 -3.16
N GLY A 278 -0.20 -7.13 -4.40
CA GLY A 278 -1.50 -6.64 -4.85
C GLY A 278 -1.57 -5.11 -4.88
N SER A 279 -2.76 -4.56 -5.14
CA SER A 279 -2.98 -3.12 -5.17
C SER A 279 -2.69 -2.44 -3.83
N LEU A 280 -2.96 -3.11 -2.70
CA LEU A 280 -2.59 -2.62 -1.36
C LEU A 280 -1.07 -2.41 -1.26
N GLY A 281 -0.28 -3.39 -1.68
CA GLY A 281 1.17 -3.27 -1.70
C GLY A 281 1.68 -2.22 -2.67
N GLY A 282 1.02 -2.05 -3.82
CA GLY A 282 1.30 -0.96 -4.75
C GLY A 282 1.11 0.42 -4.11
N ILE A 283 0.02 0.62 -3.37
CA ILE A 283 -0.29 1.86 -2.65
C ILE A 283 0.71 2.13 -1.51
N LEU A 284 1.05 1.11 -0.71
CA LEU A 284 2.03 1.23 0.37
C LEU A 284 3.44 1.54 -0.17
N THR A 285 3.81 0.90 -1.29
CA THR A 285 5.08 1.15 -1.97
C THR A 285 5.12 2.57 -2.53
N PHE A 286 4.05 3.02 -3.19
CA PHE A 286 3.95 4.40 -3.67
C PHE A 286 4.16 5.41 -2.53
N ARG A 287 3.48 5.22 -1.41
CA ARG A 287 3.63 6.13 -0.26
C ARG A 287 5.06 6.21 0.23
N SER A 288 5.66 5.06 0.53
CA SER A 288 6.97 4.99 1.19
C SER A 288 8.16 5.29 0.26
N GLN A 289 8.07 4.94 -1.03
CA GLN A 289 9.20 5.06 -1.96
C GLN A 289 9.09 6.27 -2.88
N ASP A 290 7.88 6.70 -3.23
CA ASP A 290 7.68 7.75 -4.24
C ASP A 290 7.19 9.06 -3.59
N LEU A 291 6.06 8.99 -2.86
CA LEU A 291 5.44 10.18 -2.27
C LEU A 291 6.29 10.80 -1.17
N ASP A 292 6.75 9.99 -0.22
CA ASP A 292 7.61 10.47 0.87
C ASP A 292 8.92 11.05 0.36
N GLN A 293 9.55 10.38 -0.61
CA GLN A 293 10.76 10.89 -1.24
C GLN A 293 10.51 12.21 -1.96
N THR A 294 9.40 12.33 -2.70
CA THR A 294 9.03 13.57 -3.39
C THR A 294 8.83 14.72 -2.41
N ARG A 295 8.10 14.48 -1.31
CA ARG A 295 7.87 15.49 -0.25
C ARG A 295 9.17 15.88 0.43
N ASN A 296 10.04 14.91 0.72
CA ASN A 296 11.32 15.17 1.35
C ASN A 296 12.28 15.95 0.44
N THR A 297 12.32 15.62 -0.86
CA THR A 297 13.13 16.37 -1.83
C THR A 297 12.62 17.81 -1.97
N LEU A 298 11.30 18.01 -2.03
CA LEU A 298 10.71 19.35 -2.09
C LEU A 298 10.98 20.15 -0.81
N GLY A 299 10.83 19.53 0.36
CA GLY A 299 11.11 20.14 1.66
C GLY A 299 12.59 20.50 1.84
N GLN A 300 13.50 19.63 1.38
CA GLN A 300 14.95 19.89 1.39
C GLN A 300 15.30 21.11 0.52
N LEU A 301 14.70 21.21 -0.68
CA LEU A 301 14.88 22.38 -1.55
C LEU A 301 14.39 23.66 -0.87
N ALA A 302 13.20 23.65 -0.27
CA ALA A 302 12.65 24.81 0.42
C ALA A 302 13.52 25.22 1.63
N LEU A 303 13.96 24.25 2.43
CA LEU A 303 14.85 24.49 3.58
C LEU A 303 16.18 25.10 3.13
N ALA A 304 16.84 24.49 2.14
CA ALA A 304 18.12 24.96 1.64
C ALA A 304 18.00 26.37 1.05
N PHE A 305 16.94 26.65 0.29
CA PHE A 305 16.67 27.97 -0.27
C PHE A 305 16.46 29.03 0.83
N ALA A 306 15.54 28.78 1.76
CA ALA A 306 15.19 29.74 2.81
C ALA A 306 16.40 30.07 3.69
N GLU A 307 17.12 29.05 4.16
CA GLU A 307 18.24 29.22 5.08
C GLU A 307 19.46 29.85 4.42
N ALA A 308 19.78 29.47 3.18
CA ALA A 308 20.86 30.11 2.43
C ALA A 308 20.56 31.58 2.17
N PHE A 309 19.31 31.91 1.80
CA PHE A 309 18.90 33.28 1.58
C PHE A 309 18.93 34.09 2.88
N ASN A 310 18.37 33.56 3.98
CA ASN A 310 18.40 34.20 5.29
C ASN A 310 19.82 34.47 5.77
N THR A 311 20.71 33.48 5.62
CA THR A 311 22.12 33.63 6.00
C THR A 311 22.77 34.79 5.26
N GLN A 312 22.53 34.89 3.94
CA GLN A 312 23.08 35.98 3.13
C GLN A 312 22.41 37.33 3.41
N HIS A 313 21.10 37.34 3.66
CA HIS A 313 20.33 38.56 3.94
C HIS A 313 20.75 39.20 5.27
N LYS A 314 20.93 38.39 6.32
CA LYS A 314 21.42 38.84 7.64
C LYS A 314 22.84 39.40 7.63
N ALA A 315 23.65 39.04 6.62
CA ALA A 315 24.98 39.59 6.44
C ALA A 315 24.97 41.00 5.78
N GLY A 316 23.81 41.45 5.29
CA GLY A 316 23.63 42.76 4.68
C GLY A 316 23.06 43.80 5.64
N PHE A 317 22.83 45.00 5.09
CA PHE A 317 22.13 46.10 5.75
C PHE A 317 20.94 46.53 4.89
N ASP A 318 19.88 46.98 5.54
CA ASP A 318 18.68 47.48 4.86
C ASP A 318 18.88 48.90 4.29
N ALA A 319 17.81 49.51 3.76
CA ALA A 319 17.87 50.87 3.21
C ALA A 319 18.12 51.96 4.27
N ASN A 320 17.87 51.67 5.55
CA ASN A 320 18.08 52.58 6.67
C ASN A 320 19.46 52.40 7.33
N GLY A 321 20.21 51.36 6.93
CA GLY A 321 21.50 51.00 7.52
C GLY A 321 21.39 50.08 8.73
N ASP A 322 20.21 49.51 8.99
CA ASP A 322 20.00 48.52 10.04
C ASP A 322 20.42 47.12 9.54
N ALA A 323 20.84 46.26 10.46
CA ALA A 323 21.28 44.90 10.12
C ALA A 323 20.11 44.08 9.55
N GLY A 324 20.37 43.28 8.51
CA GLY A 324 19.35 42.42 7.92
C GLY A 324 18.84 41.36 8.90
N GLU A 325 17.56 41.00 8.77
CA GLU A 325 16.90 39.94 9.53
C GLU A 325 16.61 38.70 8.67
N ASP A 326 15.95 37.69 9.22
CA ASP A 326 15.47 36.55 8.43
C ASP A 326 14.46 37.02 7.37
N PHE A 327 14.67 36.64 6.12
CA PHE A 327 13.76 36.98 5.03
C PHE A 327 12.58 36.02 4.94
N PHE A 328 12.86 34.73 5.17
CA PHE A 328 11.89 33.64 5.13
C PHE A 328 11.77 32.96 6.49
N ALA A 329 10.55 32.66 6.91
CA ALA A 329 10.33 31.62 7.93
C ALA A 329 10.41 30.24 7.27
N ILE A 330 10.84 29.22 8.01
CA ILE A 330 10.82 27.82 7.57
C ILE A 330 10.48 26.90 8.74
N GLY A 331 9.77 25.80 8.45
CA GLY A 331 9.45 24.79 9.44
C GLY A 331 10.67 24.05 9.98
N LYS A 332 10.57 23.61 11.23
CA LYS A 332 11.63 22.88 11.95
C LYS A 332 11.44 21.36 11.83
N PRO A 333 12.50 20.57 12.09
CA PRO A 333 12.38 19.12 12.17
C PRO A 333 11.32 18.66 13.17
N ALA A 334 10.56 17.63 12.80
CA ALA A 334 9.59 16.98 13.67
C ALA A 334 10.10 15.61 14.12
N VAL A 335 9.95 15.29 15.40
CA VAL A 335 10.25 13.95 15.93
C VAL A 335 8.98 13.34 16.49
N LEU A 336 8.60 12.19 15.94
CA LEU A 336 7.44 11.42 16.38
C LEU A 336 7.92 10.26 17.26
N GLN A 337 7.36 10.15 18.45
CA GLN A 337 7.61 9.02 19.34
C GLN A 337 6.72 7.84 18.92
N ASN A 338 7.30 6.65 18.81
CA ASN A 338 6.50 5.46 18.54
C ASN A 338 5.59 5.16 19.74
N THR A 339 4.31 4.89 19.48
CA THR A 339 3.30 4.66 20.54
C THR A 339 3.54 3.40 21.37
N LYS A 340 4.45 2.52 20.93
CA LYS A 340 4.86 1.30 21.64
C LYS A 340 6.10 1.51 22.53
N ASN A 341 6.68 2.71 22.56
CA ASN A 341 7.81 3.02 23.42
C ASN A 341 7.45 2.83 24.90
N LYS A 342 8.41 2.38 25.67
CA LYS A 342 8.29 2.17 27.13
C LYS A 342 9.19 3.10 27.93
N GLY A 343 10.28 3.59 27.33
CA GLY A 343 11.11 4.63 27.94
C GLY A 343 10.45 6.00 27.89
N ASP A 344 10.99 6.92 28.67
CA ASP A 344 10.55 8.31 28.77
C ASP A 344 11.41 9.26 27.93
N VAL A 345 12.07 8.72 26.90
CA VAL A 345 12.99 9.51 26.06
C VAL A 345 12.23 10.54 25.23
N ALA A 346 12.73 11.78 25.27
CA ALA A 346 12.39 12.82 24.31
C ALA A 346 13.61 13.15 23.46
N ILE A 347 13.37 13.43 22.18
CA ILE A 347 14.41 13.81 21.22
C ILE A 347 14.04 15.17 20.64
N GLY A 348 14.86 16.18 20.94
CA GLY A 348 14.84 17.44 20.21
C GLY A 348 15.71 17.32 18.96
N ALA A 349 15.32 17.97 17.87
CA ALA A 349 16.09 18.00 16.63
C ALA A 349 16.17 19.43 16.08
N THR A 350 17.37 19.84 15.69
CA THR A 350 17.64 21.13 15.06
C THR A 350 18.51 20.93 13.82
N VAL A 351 18.39 21.84 12.87
CA VAL A 351 19.28 21.90 11.71
C VAL A 351 20.48 22.75 12.08
N THR A 352 21.69 22.21 11.89
CA THR A 352 22.96 22.91 12.15
C THR A 352 23.74 23.22 10.88
N ASP A 353 23.58 22.41 9.83
CA ASP A 353 24.19 22.64 8.52
C ASP A 353 23.21 22.22 7.42
N THR A 354 22.56 23.22 6.81
CA THR A 354 21.53 23.02 5.80
C THR A 354 22.07 22.43 4.50
N SER A 355 23.37 22.57 4.23
CA SER A 355 24.02 22.00 3.04
C SER A 355 24.22 20.48 3.15
N ALA A 356 24.22 19.95 4.38
CA ALA A 356 24.39 18.54 4.68
C ALA A 356 23.06 17.79 4.95
N VAL A 357 21.94 18.51 5.12
CA VAL A 357 20.62 17.91 5.32
C VAL A 357 20.22 17.09 4.10
N LEU A 358 19.82 15.84 4.31
CA LEU A 358 19.37 14.93 3.26
C LEU A 358 17.84 14.89 3.15
N ALA A 359 17.33 14.64 1.94
CA ALA A 359 15.91 14.36 1.68
C ALA A 359 15.51 12.94 2.10
N THR A 360 15.56 12.65 3.40
CA THR A 360 15.11 11.37 3.97
C THR A 360 14.54 11.57 5.37
N ASP A 361 13.55 10.77 5.72
CA ASP A 361 13.14 10.56 7.11
C ASP A 361 14.10 9.55 7.76
N TYR A 362 14.15 9.56 9.09
CA TYR A 362 15.00 8.65 9.87
C TYR A 362 14.17 7.89 10.88
N LYS A 363 14.37 6.57 10.95
CA LYS A 363 13.98 5.78 12.11
C LYS A 363 15.15 5.72 13.08
N ILE A 364 14.94 6.21 14.29
CA ILE A 364 15.92 6.17 15.37
C ILE A 364 15.41 5.12 16.36
N SER A 365 16.19 4.10 16.67
CA SER A 365 15.78 3.02 17.59
C SER A 365 16.87 2.71 18.60
N PHE A 366 16.46 2.35 19.82
CA PHE A 366 17.37 1.91 20.87
C PHE A 366 17.27 0.39 21.03
N ASP A 367 18.34 -0.31 20.69
CA ASP A 367 18.45 -1.76 20.83
C ASP A 367 19.88 -2.17 21.20
N ASN A 368 20.02 -3.28 21.93
CA ASN A 368 21.31 -3.78 22.42
C ASN A 368 22.16 -2.71 23.12
N ASN A 369 21.49 -1.82 23.85
CA ASN A 369 22.10 -0.70 24.57
C ASN A 369 22.82 0.32 23.65
N GLN A 370 22.41 0.40 22.38
CA GLN A 370 22.93 1.33 21.38
C GLN A 370 21.80 2.02 20.61
N TRP A 371 22.05 3.25 20.17
CA TRP A 371 21.17 3.98 19.27
C TRP A 371 21.52 3.68 17.83
N GLN A 372 20.54 3.20 17.08
CA GLN A 372 20.64 2.92 15.65
C GLN A 372 19.78 3.91 14.88
N VAL A 373 20.36 4.54 13.87
CA VAL A 373 19.66 5.46 12.96
C VAL A 373 19.60 4.81 11.58
N THR A 374 18.38 4.64 11.06
CA THR A 374 18.11 4.12 9.73
C THR A 374 17.53 5.23 8.86
N ARG A 375 18.19 5.53 7.74
CA ARG A 375 17.65 6.42 6.69
C ARG A 375 16.56 5.68 5.92
N LEU A 376 15.32 6.17 5.94
CA LEU A 376 14.18 5.47 5.34
C LEU A 376 14.22 5.45 3.81
N ALA A 377 14.81 6.47 3.16
CA ALA A 377 14.94 6.51 1.70
C ALA A 377 15.88 5.42 1.14
N SER A 378 16.99 5.13 1.84
CA SER A 378 18.03 4.20 1.36
C SER A 378 18.11 2.89 2.14
N ASN A 379 17.37 2.77 3.25
CA ASN A 379 17.48 1.69 4.24
C ASN A 379 18.90 1.51 4.82
N THR A 380 19.77 2.53 4.71
CA THR A 380 21.10 2.50 5.32
C THR A 380 21.00 2.74 6.82
N THR A 381 21.71 1.95 7.62
CA THR A 381 21.69 2.04 9.09
C THR A 381 23.08 2.27 9.62
N PHE A 382 23.21 3.13 10.64
CA PHE A 382 24.45 3.40 11.34
C PHE A 382 24.18 3.63 12.83
N THR A 383 25.20 3.37 13.64
CA THR A 383 25.12 3.55 15.10
C THR A 383 25.52 4.96 15.48
N VAL A 384 24.82 5.52 16.46
CA VAL A 384 25.17 6.80 17.08
C VAL A 384 25.33 6.63 18.58
N THR A 385 26.17 7.46 19.19
CA THR A 385 26.37 7.48 20.65
C THR A 385 26.23 8.92 21.10
N PRO A 386 25.21 9.24 21.92
CA PRO A 386 25.09 10.57 22.50
C PRO A 386 26.31 10.94 23.33
N ASP A 387 26.74 12.20 23.23
CA ASP A 387 27.83 12.74 24.04
C ASP A 387 27.42 12.91 25.51
N ALA A 388 28.29 13.50 26.34
CA ALA A 388 28.02 13.73 27.76
C ALA A 388 26.79 14.63 28.03
N ASN A 389 26.35 15.42 27.04
CA ASN A 389 25.16 16.28 27.11
C ASN A 389 23.95 15.64 26.40
N GLY A 390 24.05 14.38 25.99
CA GLY A 390 23.00 13.69 25.25
C GLY A 390 22.87 14.14 23.80
N LYS A 391 23.89 14.78 23.21
CA LYS A 391 23.84 15.28 21.84
C LYS A 391 24.44 14.31 20.82
N VAL A 392 23.86 14.29 19.63
CA VAL A 392 24.35 13.55 18.46
C VAL A 392 24.21 14.45 17.24
N ALA A 393 25.24 14.53 16.40
CA ALA A 393 25.17 15.22 15.12
C ALA A 393 25.41 14.27 13.93
N PHE A 394 24.58 14.36 12.91
CA PHE A 394 24.74 13.65 11.63
C PHE A 394 23.93 14.36 10.54
N ASP A 395 24.35 14.24 9.28
CA ASP A 395 23.61 14.72 8.11
C ASP A 395 23.05 16.15 8.26
N GLY A 396 23.85 17.06 8.83
CA GLY A 396 23.47 18.47 9.04
C GLY A 396 22.48 18.73 10.18
N LEU A 397 22.16 17.71 10.99
CA LEU A 397 21.22 17.76 12.10
C LEU A 397 21.95 17.57 13.43
N GLU A 398 21.50 18.27 14.48
CA GLU A 398 21.85 18.00 15.87
C GLU A 398 20.61 17.51 16.61
N LEU A 399 20.72 16.34 17.24
CA LEU A 399 19.69 15.74 18.06
C LEU A 399 20.12 15.80 19.51
N THR A 400 19.19 16.16 20.40
CA THR A 400 19.39 16.14 21.84
C THR A 400 18.45 15.13 22.47
N PHE A 401 19.01 14.10 23.08
CA PHE A 401 18.30 13.02 23.76
C PHE A 401 18.20 13.35 25.25
N THR A 402 16.99 13.29 25.80
CA THR A 402 16.73 13.43 27.24
C THR A 402 15.89 12.25 27.71
N GLY A 403 16.01 11.87 28.99
CA GLY A 403 15.31 10.71 29.56
C GLY A 403 16.11 9.40 29.46
N THR A 404 15.45 8.29 29.81
CA THR A 404 16.03 6.94 29.88
C THR A 404 15.39 6.03 28.84
N PRO A 405 16.16 5.51 27.87
CA PRO A 405 15.61 4.63 26.84
C PRO A 405 15.28 3.25 27.40
N ALA A 406 14.21 2.64 26.89
CA ALA A 406 13.95 1.22 27.00
C ALA A 406 14.34 0.49 25.71
N VAL A 407 14.69 -0.80 25.83
CA VAL A 407 14.98 -1.65 24.68
C VAL A 407 13.74 -1.71 23.76
N ASN A 408 13.95 -1.51 22.45
CA ASN A 408 12.95 -1.39 21.39
C ASN A 408 12.20 -0.04 21.32
N ASP A 409 12.62 0.99 22.07
CA ASP A 409 12.11 2.33 21.83
C ASP A 409 12.50 2.79 20.41
N SER A 410 11.58 3.45 19.72
CA SER A 410 11.77 3.96 18.37
C SER A 410 11.14 5.33 18.18
N PHE A 411 11.74 6.14 17.32
CA PHE A 411 11.31 7.48 16.96
C PHE A 411 11.42 7.66 15.45
N THR A 412 10.53 8.47 14.87
CA THR A 412 10.58 8.86 13.46
C THR A 412 10.94 10.34 13.40
N LEU A 413 12.15 10.65 12.93
CA LEU A 413 12.59 12.03 12.68
C LEU A 413 12.30 12.39 11.23
N LYS A 414 11.56 13.48 11.04
CA LYS A 414 11.26 14.07 9.74
C LYS A 414 11.91 15.45 9.67
N PRO A 415 13.08 15.58 9.02
CA PRO A 415 13.84 16.82 9.08
C PRO A 415 13.20 17.95 8.27
N VAL A 416 12.49 17.60 7.19
CA VAL A 416 12.04 18.57 6.17
C VAL A 416 10.57 18.46 5.80
N SER A 417 9.84 17.47 6.35
CA SER A 417 8.44 17.21 5.93
C SER A 417 7.50 18.39 6.20
N ASP A 418 7.78 19.17 7.25
CA ASP A 418 7.01 20.35 7.66
C ASP A 418 7.72 21.67 7.36
N ALA A 419 8.82 21.64 6.58
CA ALA A 419 9.55 22.84 6.19
C ALA A 419 8.64 23.85 5.45
N ILE A 420 7.87 23.35 4.48
CA ILE A 420 7.07 24.18 3.57
C ILE A 420 5.77 24.68 4.20
N VAL A 421 5.08 23.85 4.99
CA VAL A 421 3.78 24.24 5.56
C VAL A 421 3.90 25.46 6.47
N ASN A 422 5.06 25.62 7.11
CA ASN A 422 5.40 26.76 7.96
C ASN A 422 6.33 27.77 7.28
N MET A 423 6.52 27.69 5.96
CA MET A 423 7.32 28.65 5.20
C MET A 423 6.55 29.96 5.04
N ASP A 424 7.19 31.11 5.22
CA ASP A 424 6.54 32.41 4.99
C ASP A 424 7.55 33.50 4.62
N VAL A 425 7.07 34.63 4.06
CA VAL A 425 7.89 35.84 3.89
C VAL A 425 7.76 36.70 5.14
N LEU A 426 8.88 37.03 5.79
CA LEU A 426 8.91 37.83 7.02
C LEU A 426 9.08 39.32 6.76
N ILE A 427 9.64 39.68 5.60
CA ILE A 427 9.93 41.07 5.22
C ILE A 427 8.75 41.61 4.39
N THR A 428 8.19 42.74 4.84
CA THR A 428 7.00 43.38 4.26
C THR A 428 7.27 44.73 3.64
#